data_AF-A0A6N7B7E9-F1
#
_entry.id   AF-A0A6N7B7E9-F1
#
_cell.length_a   1.000
_cell.length_b   1.000
_cell.length_c   1.000
_cell.angle_alpha   90.00
_cell.angle_beta   90.00
_cell.angle_gamma   90.00
#
_symmetry.space_group_name_H-M   'P 1'
#
loop_
_entity.id
_entity.type
_entity.pdbx_description
1 polymer ?
#
loop_
_entity_poly.entity_id
_entity_poly.type
_entity_poly.pdbx_seq_one_letter_code
_entity_poly.pdbx_strand_id
1 'polypeptide(L)'
;MTLKIKLLSEYSKFADQDNSTDIHRTLLTETRHWLSNFPEVQKLFDEALLKHDQGIFKRNTLDDLRLSLEILVRQIFCNQKTLENQIAQVGQFVKGHGGSPQLANMFEKLVDYYTKYQNTYVKHDDAVITAEIEFIFELTASFMKHFLRLNKNGMEPLCEPPANK
;
A
#
# COMPACT_ATOMS: atom_id res chain seq x y z
N MET A 1 -35.65 -1.64 12.08
CA MET A 1 -34.63 -0.97 11.24
C MET A 1 -33.57 -0.39 12.17
N THR A 2 -32.31 -0.82 12.06
CA THR A 2 -31.22 -0.40 12.97
C THR A 2 -30.93 1.09 12.81
N LEU A 3 -30.59 1.80 13.89
CA LEU A 3 -30.30 3.25 13.88
C LEU A 3 -29.35 3.68 12.75
N LYS A 4 -28.35 2.83 12.45
CA LYS A 4 -27.39 3.01 11.37
C LYS A 4 -28.04 3.11 9.98
N ILE A 5 -29.09 2.33 9.73
CA ILE A 5 -29.82 2.33 8.44
C ILE A 5 -30.64 3.62 8.31
N LYS A 6 -31.27 4.06 9.40
CA LYS A 6 -32.08 5.29 9.42
C LYS A 6 -31.22 6.54 9.21
N LEU A 7 -30.06 6.59 9.85
CA LEU A 7 -29.07 7.66 9.65
C LEU A 7 -28.61 7.74 8.18
N LEU A 8 -28.29 6.58 7.58
CA LEU A 8 -27.86 6.53 6.19
C LEU A 8 -28.98 6.90 5.21
N SER A 9 -30.22 6.47 5.45
CA SER A 9 -31.33 6.74 4.53
C SER A 9 -31.85 8.18 4.59
N GLU A 10 -31.90 8.77 5.77
CA GLU A 10 -32.55 10.08 5.99
C GLU A 10 -31.55 11.26 6.01
N TYR A 11 -30.29 11.00 6.34
CA TYR A 11 -29.27 12.04 6.55
C TYR A 11 -28.03 11.89 5.66
N SER A 12 -28.05 11.03 4.64
CA SER A 12 -26.94 10.83 3.69
C SER A 12 -26.45 12.13 3.04
N LYS A 13 -27.34 13.09 2.79
CA LYS A 13 -27.02 14.42 2.23
C LYS A 13 -26.17 15.31 3.15
N PHE A 14 -26.06 14.96 4.44
CA PHE A 14 -25.24 15.64 5.43
C PHE A 14 -23.96 14.86 5.76
N ALA A 15 -23.76 13.68 5.16
CA ALA A 15 -22.44 13.08 5.11
C ALA A 15 -21.59 13.98 4.19
N ASP A 16 -20.56 14.61 4.75
CA ASP A 16 -19.80 15.69 4.13
C ASP A 16 -19.52 15.45 2.63
N GLN A 17 -19.87 16.43 1.79
CA GLN A 17 -19.69 16.34 0.33
C GLN A 17 -18.21 16.42 -0.10
N ASP A 18 -17.28 16.63 0.83
CA ASP A 18 -15.82 16.62 0.64
C ASP A 18 -15.17 15.24 0.91
N ASN A 19 -15.99 14.17 0.86
CA ASN A 19 -15.59 12.79 1.12
C ASN A 19 -14.43 12.26 0.24
N SER A 20 -14.12 12.87 -0.92
CA SER A 20 -12.99 12.45 -1.76
C SER A 20 -11.64 12.71 -1.06
N THR A 21 -11.49 13.90 -0.47
CA THR A 21 -10.33 14.25 0.36
C THR A 21 -10.26 13.41 1.63
N ASP A 22 -11.40 13.07 2.22
CA ASP A 22 -11.43 12.28 3.47
C ASP A 22 -11.08 10.82 3.25
N ILE A 23 -11.52 10.18 2.16
CA ILE A 23 -11.12 8.79 1.86
C ILE A 23 -9.61 8.73 1.61
N HIS A 24 -9.07 9.65 0.81
CA HIS A 24 -7.63 9.74 0.57
C HIS A 24 -6.85 9.97 1.88
N ARG A 25 -7.24 10.98 2.66
CA ARG A 25 -6.62 11.27 3.98
C ARG A 25 -6.74 10.10 4.95
N THR A 26 -7.88 9.41 4.98
CA THR A 26 -8.11 8.25 5.85
C THR A 26 -7.22 7.09 5.44
N LEU A 27 -7.10 6.81 4.14
CA LEU A 27 -6.20 5.78 3.62
C LEU A 27 -4.76 6.07 4.05
N LEU A 28 -4.28 7.29 3.82
CA LEU A 28 -2.92 7.70 4.18
C LEU A 28 -2.67 7.64 5.68
N THR A 29 -3.59 8.18 6.48
CA THR A 29 -3.46 8.21 7.95
C THR A 29 -3.43 6.80 8.52
N GLU A 30 -4.32 5.93 8.05
CA GLU A 30 -4.31 4.53 8.48
C GLU A 30 -3.02 3.84 8.05
N THR A 31 -2.61 3.96 6.78
CA THR A 31 -1.38 3.32 6.30
C THR A 31 -0.16 3.74 7.11
N ARG A 32 0.00 5.04 7.41
CA ARG A 32 1.07 5.53 8.29
C ARG A 32 0.98 4.96 9.70
N HIS A 33 -0.22 4.86 10.27
CA HIS A 33 -0.43 4.22 11.57
C HIS A 33 0.04 2.76 11.57
N TRP A 34 -0.30 1.99 10.54
CA TRP A 34 0.13 0.59 10.39
C TRP A 34 1.64 0.45 10.17
N LEU A 35 2.26 1.41 9.48
CA LEU A 35 3.69 1.44 9.20
C LEU A 35 4.56 1.82 10.42
N SER A 36 3.96 2.23 11.54
CA SER A 36 4.71 2.60 12.76
C SER A 36 5.64 1.51 13.30
N ASN A 37 5.35 0.23 13.00
CA ASN A 37 6.21 -0.91 13.36
C ASN A 37 7.36 -1.15 12.36
N PHE A 38 7.40 -0.42 11.25
CA PHE A 38 8.33 -0.57 10.14
C PHE A 38 8.98 0.78 9.81
N PRO A 39 9.87 1.30 10.67
CA PRO A 39 10.36 2.68 10.59
C PRO A 39 11.09 3.01 9.28
N GLU A 40 11.81 2.04 8.71
CA GLU A 40 12.46 2.20 7.41
C GLU A 40 11.45 2.39 6.27
N VAL A 41 10.39 1.58 6.26
CA VAL A 41 9.31 1.67 5.28
C VAL A 41 8.53 2.98 5.46
N GLN A 42 8.22 3.32 6.71
CA GLN A 42 7.48 4.54 7.04
C GLN A 42 8.24 5.78 6.57
N LYS A 43 9.56 5.83 6.76
CA LYS A 43 10.40 6.94 6.33
C LYS A 43 10.28 7.17 4.82
N LEU A 44 10.45 6.13 4.01
CA LEU A 44 10.33 6.23 2.55
C LEU A 44 8.93 6.64 2.10
N PHE A 45 7.89 6.11 2.76
CA PHE A 45 6.51 6.48 2.47
C PHE A 45 6.22 7.95 2.80
N ASP A 46 6.73 8.44 3.93
CA ASP A 46 6.60 9.84 4.34
C ASP A 46 7.40 10.78 3.42
N GLU A 47 8.57 10.37 2.94
CA GLU A 47 9.34 11.10 1.93
C GLU A 47 8.60 11.18 0.58
N ALA A 48 7.97 10.08 0.15
CA ALA A 48 7.14 10.06 -1.05
C ALA A 48 5.94 11.03 -0.91
N LEU A 49 5.29 11.03 0.25
CA LEU A 49 4.16 11.92 0.56
C LEU A 49 4.58 13.38 0.52
N LEU A 50 5.72 13.73 1.13
CA LEU A 50 6.23 15.10 1.11
C LEU A 50 6.52 15.59 -0.32
N LYS A 51 7.17 14.74 -1.14
CA LYS A 51 7.47 15.06 -2.55
C LYS A 51 6.18 15.23 -3.36
N HIS A 52 5.20 14.36 -3.14
CA HIS A 52 3.89 14.44 -3.77
C HIS A 52 3.16 15.74 -3.43
N ASP A 53 3.06 16.09 -2.14
CA ASP A 53 2.37 17.30 -1.67
C ASP A 53 3.02 18.59 -2.19
N GLN A 54 4.33 18.57 -2.39
CA GLN A 54 5.08 19.69 -2.98
C GLN A 54 5.01 19.73 -4.52
N GLY A 55 4.46 18.69 -5.17
CA GLY A 55 4.36 18.59 -6.63
C GLY A 55 5.70 18.45 -7.35
N ILE A 56 6.78 18.13 -6.63
CA ILE A 56 8.15 18.05 -7.13
C ILE A 56 8.65 16.60 -7.15
N PHE A 57 9.73 16.33 -7.88
CA PHE A 57 10.41 15.03 -7.91
C PHE A 57 9.47 13.83 -8.19
N LYS A 58 8.54 14.01 -9.12
CA LYS A 58 7.50 13.04 -9.51
C LYS A 58 8.00 11.60 -9.71
N ARG A 59 9.13 11.44 -10.42
CA ARG A 59 9.77 10.12 -10.61
C ARG A 59 10.26 9.53 -9.30
N ASN A 60 10.91 10.35 -8.48
CA ASN A 60 11.42 9.92 -7.18
C ASN A 60 10.27 9.54 -6.25
N THR A 61 9.14 10.25 -6.28
CA THR A 61 7.92 9.84 -5.56
C THR A 61 7.54 8.41 -5.92
N LEU A 62 7.50 8.08 -7.21
CA LEU A 62 7.15 6.72 -7.66
C LEU A 62 8.21 5.68 -7.27
N ASP A 63 9.49 6.04 -7.30
CA ASP A 63 10.58 5.14 -6.89
C ASP A 63 10.58 4.90 -5.37
N ASP A 64 10.32 5.92 -4.56
CA ASP A 64 10.15 5.80 -3.11
C ASP A 64 8.95 4.90 -2.77
N LEU A 65 7.83 5.05 -3.49
CA LEU A 65 6.65 4.19 -3.34
C LEU A 65 6.97 2.73 -3.69
N ARG A 66 7.71 2.50 -4.78
CA ARG A 66 8.17 1.17 -5.18
C ARG A 66 9.08 0.55 -4.11
N LEU A 67 10.08 1.31 -3.66
CA LEU A 67 11.08 0.83 -2.71
C LEU A 67 10.45 0.56 -1.34
N SER A 68 9.58 1.44 -0.87
CA SER A 68 8.87 1.26 0.40
C SER A 68 8.01 -0.02 0.39
N LEU A 69 7.27 -0.29 -0.69
CA LEU A 69 6.51 -1.54 -0.81
C LEU A 69 7.43 -2.77 -0.85
N GLU A 70 8.54 -2.70 -1.59
CA GLU A 70 9.50 -3.79 -1.67
C GLU A 70 10.12 -4.13 -0.30
N ILE A 71 10.55 -3.11 0.47
CA ILE A 71 11.11 -3.29 1.81
C ILE A 71 10.06 -3.87 2.75
N LEU A 72 8.81 -3.39 2.68
CA LEU A 72 7.73 -3.94 3.50
C LEU A 72 7.52 -5.43 3.23
N VAL A 73 7.42 -5.82 1.95
CA VAL A 73 7.20 -7.22 1.58
C VAL A 73 8.40 -8.09 1.96
N ARG A 74 9.63 -7.58 1.84
CA ARG A 74 10.84 -8.25 2.34
C ARG A 74 10.80 -8.52 3.84
N GLN A 75 10.37 -7.54 4.62
CA GLN A 75 10.26 -7.66 6.07
C GLN A 75 9.15 -8.63 6.47
N ILE A 76 8.01 -8.63 5.75
CA ILE A 76 6.90 -9.58 6.00
C ILE A 76 7.30 -11.01 5.59
N PHE A 77 7.96 -11.19 4.46
CA PHE A 77 8.35 -12.52 3.94
C PHE A 77 9.74 -12.98 4.40
N CYS A 78 10.40 -12.21 5.27
CA CYS A 78 11.71 -12.53 5.83
C CYS A 78 12.75 -12.90 4.78
N ASN A 79 12.82 -12.13 3.69
CA ASN A 79 13.74 -12.39 2.60
C ASN A 79 14.30 -11.08 2.01
N GLN A 80 15.20 -11.19 1.03
CA GLN A 80 15.81 -10.03 0.35
C GLN A 80 15.49 -9.99 -1.16
N LYS A 81 14.45 -10.71 -1.59
CA LYS A 81 14.05 -10.75 -3.00
C LYS A 81 13.46 -9.40 -3.41
N THR A 82 13.62 -9.06 -4.68
CA THR A 82 12.87 -7.94 -5.28
C THR A 82 11.39 -8.30 -5.37
N LEU A 83 10.52 -7.29 -5.47
CA LEU A 83 9.07 -7.52 -5.59
C LEU A 83 8.73 -8.44 -6.78
N GLU A 84 9.39 -8.21 -7.92
CA GLU A 84 9.28 -9.02 -9.15
C GLU A 84 9.59 -10.50 -8.94
N ASN A 85 10.61 -10.80 -8.12
CA ASN A 85 11.08 -12.16 -7.89
C ASN A 85 10.28 -12.92 -6.80
N GLN A 86 9.25 -12.30 -6.22
CA GLN A 86 8.44 -12.89 -5.16
C GLN A 86 6.94 -12.72 -5.34
N ILE A 87 6.47 -12.39 -6.55
CA ILE A 87 5.05 -12.22 -6.87
C ILE A 87 4.23 -13.47 -6.50
N ALA A 88 4.71 -14.67 -6.80
CA ALA A 88 4.01 -15.90 -6.44
C ALA A 88 3.82 -16.05 -4.90
N GLN A 89 4.74 -15.52 -4.08
CA GLN A 89 4.64 -15.55 -2.63
C GLN A 89 3.56 -14.59 -2.11
N VAL A 90 3.24 -13.53 -2.86
CA VAL A 90 2.17 -12.58 -2.53
C VAL A 90 0.80 -13.25 -2.53
N GLY A 91 0.46 -13.99 -3.59
CA GLY A 91 -0.81 -14.74 -3.64
C GLY A 91 -0.90 -15.80 -2.55
N GLN A 92 0.19 -16.52 -2.29
CA GLN A 92 0.28 -17.52 -1.21
C GLN A 92 0.08 -16.89 0.17
N PHE A 93 0.69 -15.73 0.42
CA PHE A 93 0.53 -15.00 1.67
C PHE A 93 -0.93 -14.63 1.94
N VAL A 94 -1.62 -14.04 0.95
CA VAL A 94 -3.02 -13.64 1.10
C VAL A 94 -3.90 -14.85 1.40
N LYS A 95 -3.70 -15.96 0.67
CA LYS A 95 -4.45 -17.20 0.91
C LYS A 95 -4.16 -17.81 2.29
N GLY A 96 -2.91 -17.79 2.74
CA GLY A 96 -2.48 -18.32 4.03
C GLY A 96 -3.01 -17.53 5.24
N HIS A 97 -3.31 -16.24 5.05
CA HIS A 97 -3.77 -15.33 6.10
C HIS A 97 -5.29 -15.06 6.05
N GLY A 98 -6.07 -16.01 5.50
CA GLY A 98 -7.54 -15.95 5.52
C GLY A 98 -8.19 -15.18 4.37
N GLY A 99 -7.42 -14.78 3.35
CA GLY A 99 -7.95 -14.21 2.12
C GLY A 99 -8.65 -15.26 1.24
N SER A 100 -9.69 -14.84 0.51
CA SER A 100 -10.35 -15.73 -0.46
C SER A 100 -9.42 -16.07 -1.62
N PRO A 101 -9.54 -17.26 -2.25
CA PRO A 101 -8.73 -17.62 -3.42
C PRO A 101 -8.82 -16.61 -4.57
N GLN A 102 -10.00 -16.05 -4.80
CA GLN A 102 -10.24 -15.04 -5.84
C GLN A 102 -9.50 -13.74 -5.53
N LEU A 103 -9.54 -13.28 -4.27
CA LEU A 103 -8.82 -12.09 -3.84
C LEU A 103 -7.31 -12.32 -3.91
N ALA A 104 -6.82 -13.47 -3.46
CA ALA A 104 -5.39 -13.82 -3.53
C ALA A 104 -4.86 -13.77 -4.97
N ASN A 105 -5.58 -14.39 -5.91
CA ASN A 105 -5.21 -14.37 -7.33
C ASN A 105 -5.26 -12.97 -7.92
N MET A 106 -6.28 -12.18 -7.59
CA MET A 106 -6.39 -10.80 -8.05
C MET A 106 -5.25 -9.93 -7.48
N PHE A 107 -4.97 -10.04 -6.20
CA PHE A 107 -3.95 -9.26 -5.51
C PHE A 107 -2.55 -9.57 -6.06
N GLU A 108 -2.24 -10.85 -6.30
CA GLU A 108 -1.01 -11.25 -7.01
C GLU A 108 -0.88 -10.57 -8.38
N LYS A 109 -1.95 -10.57 -9.18
CA LYS A 109 -1.93 -9.94 -10.51
C LYS A 109 -1.81 -8.43 -10.45
N LEU A 110 -2.46 -7.77 -9.48
CA LEU A 110 -2.34 -6.32 -9.29
C LEU A 110 -0.91 -5.93 -8.91
N VAL A 111 -0.27 -6.68 -8.01
CA VAL A 111 1.14 -6.43 -7.62
C VAL A 111 2.10 -6.74 -8.78
N ASP A 112 1.82 -7.75 -9.60
CA ASP A 112 2.58 -8.05 -10.83
C ASP A 112 2.53 -6.87 -11.82
N TYR A 113 1.33 -6.39 -12.16
CA TYR A 113 1.18 -5.26 -13.08
C TYR A 113 1.73 -3.95 -12.51
N TYR A 114 1.58 -3.72 -11.20
CA TYR A 114 2.22 -2.61 -10.52
C TYR A 114 3.75 -2.65 -10.68
N THR A 115 4.36 -3.81 -10.47
CA THR A 115 5.82 -3.99 -10.59
C THR A 115 6.29 -3.76 -12.02
N LYS A 116 5.55 -4.26 -13.02
CA LYS A 116 5.83 -4.03 -14.44
C LYS A 116 5.72 -2.55 -14.82
N TYR A 117 4.67 -1.86 -14.37
CA TYR A 117 4.52 -0.42 -14.56
C TYR A 117 5.72 0.36 -14.01
N GLN A 118 6.07 0.10 -12.75
CA GLN A 118 7.20 0.73 -12.08
C GLN A 118 8.54 0.45 -12.81
N ASN A 119 8.75 -0.79 -13.28
CA ASN A 119 9.93 -1.13 -14.07
C ASN A 119 9.98 -0.34 -15.39
N THR A 120 8.89 -0.26 -16.14
CA THR A 120 8.86 0.42 -17.44
C THR A 120 9.01 1.94 -17.28
N TYR A 121 8.16 2.57 -16.48
CA TYR A 121 8.01 4.03 -16.48
C TYR A 121 8.89 4.76 -15.46
N VAL A 122 9.43 4.06 -14.46
CA VAL A 122 10.23 4.68 -13.38
C VAL A 122 11.68 4.27 -13.42
N LYS A 123 12.03 3.06 -13.87
CA LYS A 123 13.45 2.66 -13.99
C LYS A 123 14.10 3.11 -15.30
N HIS A 124 13.39 3.06 -16.43
CA HIS A 124 14.06 3.12 -17.73
C HIS A 124 13.76 4.36 -18.59
N ASP A 125 12.60 5.02 -18.47
CA ASP A 125 12.12 5.86 -19.59
C ASP A 125 11.85 7.35 -19.30
N ASP A 126 12.00 7.86 -18.07
CA ASP A 126 11.67 9.26 -17.65
C ASP A 126 10.28 9.79 -18.10
N ALA A 127 9.45 8.93 -18.70
CA ALA A 127 8.15 9.23 -19.29
C ALA A 127 7.04 9.14 -18.23
N VAL A 128 7.28 9.71 -17.05
CA VAL A 128 6.34 9.67 -15.93
C VAL A 128 5.08 10.47 -16.28
N ILE A 129 3.96 9.79 -16.40
CA ILE A 129 2.66 10.41 -16.62
C ILE A 129 2.17 10.97 -15.28
N THR A 130 2.20 12.30 -15.14
CA THR A 130 1.85 12.97 -13.86
C THR A 130 0.45 12.60 -13.36
N ALA A 131 -0.51 12.47 -14.28
CA ALA A 131 -1.91 12.16 -13.93
C ALA A 131 -2.09 10.79 -13.28
N GLU A 132 -1.10 9.89 -13.39
CA GLU A 132 -1.15 8.55 -12.80
C GLU A 132 -0.54 8.50 -11.39
N ILE A 133 0.22 9.51 -10.97
CA ILE A 133 1.01 9.45 -9.74
C ILE A 133 0.11 9.28 -8.51
N GLU A 134 -0.98 10.05 -8.42
CA GLU A 134 -1.93 9.97 -7.31
C GLU A 134 -2.52 8.55 -7.22
N PHE A 135 -2.95 7.99 -8.35
CA PHE A 135 -3.47 6.62 -8.41
C PHE A 135 -2.43 5.58 -7.97
N ILE A 136 -1.17 5.70 -8.41
CA ILE A 136 -0.09 4.79 -8.01
C ILE A 136 0.23 4.93 -6.52
N PHE A 137 0.12 6.14 -5.97
CA PHE A 137 0.26 6.40 -4.54
C PHE A 137 -0.82 5.67 -3.74
N GLU A 138 -2.09 5.88 -4.09
CA GLU A 138 -3.24 5.23 -3.47
C GLU A 138 -3.16 3.70 -3.54
N LEU A 139 -2.74 3.18 -4.70
CA LEU A 139 -2.56 1.74 -4.92
C LEU A 139 -1.46 1.18 -4.02
N THR A 140 -0.33 1.89 -3.90
CA THR A 140 0.77 1.52 -3.00
C THR A 140 0.32 1.51 -1.54
N ALA A 141 -0.37 2.57 -1.09
CA ALA A 141 -0.90 2.67 0.26
C ALA A 141 -1.91 1.55 0.56
N SER A 142 -2.76 1.21 -0.43
CA SER A 142 -3.73 0.13 -0.34
C SER A 142 -3.07 -1.24 -0.23
N PHE A 143 -2.02 -1.52 -1.01
CA PHE A 143 -1.24 -2.75 -0.89
C PHE A 143 -0.61 -2.88 0.50
N MET A 144 0.09 -1.85 0.95
CA MET A 144 0.75 -1.85 2.27
C MET A 144 -0.26 -2.11 3.40
N LYS A 145 -1.37 -1.36 3.40
CA LYS A 145 -2.44 -1.53 4.38
C LYS A 145 -3.02 -2.93 4.37
N HIS A 146 -3.21 -3.53 3.19
CA HIS A 146 -3.74 -4.89 3.08
C HIS A 146 -2.77 -5.93 3.62
N PHE A 147 -1.49 -5.85 3.22
CA PHE A 147 -0.42 -6.71 3.75
C PHE A 147 -0.37 -6.66 5.28
N LEU A 148 -0.35 -5.45 5.86
CA LEU A 148 -0.25 -5.24 7.30
C LEU A 148 -1.47 -5.76 8.07
N ARG A 149 -2.68 -5.55 7.53
CA ARG A 149 -3.92 -6.07 8.14
C ARG A 149 -3.96 -7.59 8.15
N LEU A 150 -3.56 -8.23 7.05
CA LEU A 150 -3.48 -9.70 6.98
C LEU A 150 -2.39 -10.23 7.91
N ASN A 151 -1.23 -9.57 7.99
CA ASN A 151 -0.14 -9.96 8.87
C ASN A 151 -0.55 -9.90 10.36
N LYS A 152 -1.35 -8.89 10.78
CA LYS A 152 -1.84 -8.80 12.16
C LYS A 152 -2.90 -9.87 12.51
N ASN A 153 -3.65 -10.34 11.51
CA ASN A 153 -4.67 -11.37 11.69
C ASN A 153 -4.11 -12.80 11.55
N GLY A 154 -2.89 -12.96 11.04
CA GLY A 154 -2.13 -14.20 11.10
C GLY A 154 -1.45 -14.34 12.45
N MET A 155 -1.50 -15.54 13.03
CA MET A 155 -0.74 -15.87 14.22
C MET A 155 0.77 -15.80 13.90
N GLU A 156 1.50 -15.12 14.78
CA GLU A 156 2.95 -14.89 14.83
C GLU A 156 3.57 -13.93 13.79
N PRO A 157 4.42 -12.97 14.23
CA PRO A 157 5.30 -12.26 13.32
C PRO A 157 6.28 -13.26 12.70
N LEU A 158 6.34 -13.32 11.36
CA LEU A 158 7.28 -14.20 10.65
C LEU A 158 8.75 -13.83 10.92
N CYS A 159 9.03 -12.61 11.41
CA CYS A 159 10.34 -12.17 11.84
C CYS A 159 10.28 -11.32 13.12
N GLU A 160 11.22 -11.56 14.03
CA GLU A 160 11.56 -10.60 15.08
C GLU A 160 12.12 -9.32 14.43
N PRO A 161 11.80 -8.12 14.97
CA PRO A 161 12.44 -6.89 14.51
C PRO A 161 13.97 -7.03 14.64
N PRO A 162 14.76 -6.49 13.69
CA PRO A 162 16.21 -6.56 13.80
C PRO A 162 16.64 -5.96 15.15
N ALA A 163 17.36 -6.74 15.94
CA ALA A 163 17.92 -6.29 17.19
C ALA A 163 18.77 -5.04 16.92
N ASN A 164 18.37 -3.89 17.50
CA ASN A 164 19.18 -2.68 17.49
C ASN A 164 20.60 -3.03 17.94
N LYS A 165 21.57 -2.89 17.03
CA LYS A 165 22.99 -2.81 17.35
C LYS A 165 23.44 -1.37 17.28
#